data_AF-A0A2E2EGH6-F1
#
_entry.id   AF-A0A2E2EGH6-F1
#
_cell.length_a   1.000
_cell.length_b   1.000
_cell.length_c   1.000
_cell.angle_alpha   90.00
_cell.angle_beta   90.00
_cell.angle_gamma   90.00
#
_symmetry.space_group_name_H-M   'P 1'
#
loop_
_entity.id
_entity.type
_entity.pdbx_description
1 polymer ?
#
loop_
_entity_poly.entity_id
_entity_poly.type
_entity_poly.pdbx_seq_one_letter_code
_entity_poly.pdbx_strand_id
1 'polypeptide(L)'
;MKKEEEKKPSNKIIYIGGDENFFSNIKEQFQKHFKDIDVEFLQFNSEDPKIIQSYILKIRDLKPKVVLIDFSQNEKAKLHITRIWMRQNFYSKINFIGLCDYKQSKSVIVKAIMTRMPSVHVKSLEYEAVVYSMGILGFADKVVNHGFATAEMDDPIHAFHPCKLSLVNENFIRIESDLRMKPKQILRLGNYWERNKIIRSSLVMCVDQSQENLYYNHEFSQVLQLAHVDPVEQTDNMTKEDFDLKQQKRQELIQESKYRLRKWIQDNQLNSRPKLLKAYVVDKTGSFYDHAPLTDSYSYVFRNQPFISNAKKEITNIKPHLILFNLEDVDKETLEANADIAYTYNDSRMFQHLIKTVKEVSKDFPPIIVCFNSGKYDSAQMQKLFNYPSLLAVKEPMDTELALKMAEKLKDKISAKLSQPKKGDIYIDKTTDLSYAEIETDITLLGCSENDIYFNSLEPLKEGSIIRVSLPVPMYVTIVAAPEFTSINSQYYGIIHATGELEKKELRRFINSVFFRDLDLAKASDAQEVEKLKEDYIKRKQAEAEAKKEALKAQKAAEEKEKATDQKAQKVVNELGE
;
A
#
# COMPACT_ATOMS: atom_id res chain seq x y z
N MET A 1 20.13 -16.96 -51.61
CA MET A 1 20.01 -17.06 -50.13
C MET A 1 19.46 -15.75 -49.62
N LYS A 2 18.16 -15.71 -49.27
CA LYS A 2 17.58 -14.56 -48.57
C LYS A 2 18.17 -14.55 -47.16
N LYS A 3 18.75 -13.43 -46.73
CA LYS A 3 19.11 -13.22 -45.32
C LYS A 3 17.84 -13.41 -44.50
N GLU A 4 17.83 -14.39 -43.60
CA GLU A 4 16.83 -14.45 -42.54
C GLU A 4 16.96 -13.14 -41.76
N GLU A 5 15.93 -12.29 -41.83
CA GLU A 5 15.80 -11.18 -40.90
C GLU A 5 15.68 -11.80 -39.51
N GLU A 6 16.69 -11.59 -38.65
CA GLU A 6 16.63 -11.96 -37.24
C GLU A 6 15.31 -11.42 -36.66
N LYS A 7 14.41 -12.34 -36.29
CA LYS A 7 13.13 -12.02 -35.68
C LYS A 7 13.46 -11.33 -34.34
N LYS A 8 13.33 -10.00 -34.31
CA LYS A 8 13.54 -9.23 -33.08
C LYS A 8 12.56 -9.75 -32.01
N PRO A 9 13.00 -9.94 -30.76
CA PRO A 9 12.12 -10.40 -29.70
C PRO A 9 10.90 -9.48 -29.57
N SER A 10 9.72 -10.07 -29.46
CA SER A 10 8.46 -9.31 -29.38
C SER A 10 8.32 -8.60 -28.02
N ASN A 11 8.99 -9.09 -26.98
CA ASN A 11 8.90 -8.55 -25.62
C ASN A 11 10.23 -7.97 -25.17
N LYS A 12 10.18 -6.93 -24.34
CA LYS A 12 11.36 -6.34 -23.70
C LYS A 12 11.19 -6.25 -22.19
N ILE A 13 12.28 -6.49 -21.47
CA ILE A 13 12.40 -6.22 -20.03
C ILE A 13 13.57 -5.27 -19.85
N ILE A 14 13.34 -4.17 -19.12
CA ILE A 14 14.35 -3.15 -18.86
C ILE A 14 14.77 -3.21 -17.40
N TYR A 15 16.07 -3.14 -17.15
CA TYR A 15 16.65 -2.96 -15.82
C TYR A 15 17.33 -1.59 -15.72
N ILE A 16 16.91 -0.80 -14.73
CA ILE A 16 17.47 0.51 -14.42
C ILE A 16 18.32 0.37 -13.15
N GLY A 17 19.59 0.00 -13.32
CA GLY A 17 20.52 -0.26 -12.22
C GLY A 17 21.92 -0.60 -12.71
N GLY A 18 22.89 -0.47 -11.79
CA GLY A 18 24.31 -0.72 -12.06
C GLY A 18 24.80 -2.12 -11.68
N ASP A 19 23.97 -2.95 -11.05
CA ASP A 19 24.34 -4.30 -10.59
C ASP A 19 24.14 -5.33 -11.70
N GLU A 20 25.19 -5.52 -12.52
CA GLU A 20 25.18 -6.43 -13.68
C GLU A 20 25.06 -7.90 -13.28
N ASN A 21 25.74 -8.30 -12.20
CA ASN A 21 25.71 -9.68 -11.71
C ASN A 21 24.32 -10.08 -11.25
N PHE A 22 23.67 -9.23 -10.44
CA PHE A 22 22.30 -9.46 -10.01
C PHE A 22 21.35 -9.58 -11.22
N PHE A 23 21.48 -8.69 -12.20
CA PHE A 23 20.61 -8.70 -13.37
C PHE A 23 20.84 -9.92 -14.27
N SER A 24 22.08 -10.36 -14.44
CA SER A 24 22.43 -11.59 -15.17
C SER A 24 21.76 -12.82 -14.55
N ASN A 25 21.78 -12.93 -13.21
CA ASN A 25 21.15 -14.04 -12.50
C ASN A 25 19.61 -14.00 -12.64
N ILE A 26 19.00 -12.81 -12.56
CA ILE A 26 17.56 -12.63 -12.82
C ILE A 26 17.19 -13.08 -14.23
N LYS A 27 18.00 -12.72 -15.24
CA LYS A 27 17.79 -13.14 -16.63
C LYS A 27 17.81 -14.66 -16.77
N GLU A 28 18.83 -15.32 -16.22
CA GLU A 28 18.95 -16.78 -16.27
C GLU A 28 17.76 -17.47 -15.60
N GLN A 29 17.36 -17.01 -14.40
CA GLN A 29 16.24 -17.59 -13.68
C GLN A 29 14.90 -17.34 -14.37
N PHE A 30 14.71 -16.18 -14.99
CA PHE A 30 13.53 -15.88 -15.79
C PHE A 30 13.43 -16.82 -16.99
N GLN A 31 14.52 -16.98 -17.76
CA GLN A 31 14.55 -17.86 -18.92
C GLN A 31 14.36 -19.34 -18.54
N LYS A 32 14.82 -19.75 -17.35
CA LYS A 32 14.59 -21.10 -16.82
C LYS A 32 13.11 -21.37 -16.50
N HIS A 33 12.42 -20.40 -15.90
CA HIS A 33 11.00 -20.51 -15.52
C HIS A 33 10.05 -20.28 -16.70
N PHE A 34 10.37 -19.34 -17.59
CA PHE A 34 9.52 -18.88 -18.68
C PHE A 34 10.15 -19.17 -20.04
N LYS A 35 10.38 -20.47 -20.33
CA LYS A 35 11.08 -20.94 -21.54
C LYS A 35 10.40 -20.52 -22.84
N ASP A 36 9.09 -20.39 -22.83
CA ASP A 36 8.27 -20.07 -24.02
C ASP A 36 8.06 -18.56 -24.22
N ILE A 37 8.76 -17.72 -23.43
CA ILE A 37 8.70 -16.27 -23.55
C ILE A 37 10.00 -15.75 -24.14
N ASP A 38 9.96 -15.36 -25.41
CA ASP A 38 11.05 -14.64 -26.03
C ASP A 38 11.08 -13.18 -25.54
N VAL A 39 12.22 -12.79 -24.96
CA VAL A 39 12.43 -11.50 -24.27
C VAL A 39 13.82 -10.96 -24.57
N GLU A 40 13.87 -9.71 -25.01
CA GLU A 40 15.07 -8.89 -25.01
C GLU A 40 15.29 -8.23 -23.65
N PHE A 41 16.45 -8.46 -23.03
CA PHE A 41 16.83 -7.84 -21.77
C PHE A 41 17.73 -6.63 -22.03
N LEU A 42 17.30 -5.46 -21.57
CA LEU A 42 18.02 -4.20 -21.71
C LEU A 42 18.41 -3.66 -20.35
N GLN A 43 19.59 -3.04 -20.25
CA GLN A 43 20.07 -2.43 -19.02
C GLN A 43 20.43 -0.95 -19.26
N PHE A 44 19.99 -0.09 -18.34
CA PHE A 44 20.34 1.32 -18.29
C PHE A 44 20.88 1.68 -16.91
N ASN A 45 21.97 2.45 -16.88
CA ASN A 45 22.49 3.03 -15.65
C ASN A 45 23.04 4.41 -15.91
N SER A 46 22.89 5.30 -14.94
CA SER A 46 23.47 6.64 -14.95
C SER A 46 23.56 7.16 -13.52
N GLU A 47 24.58 7.99 -13.28
CA GLU A 47 24.70 8.74 -12.03
C GLU A 47 24.02 10.12 -12.08
N ASP A 48 23.83 10.68 -13.28
CA ASP A 48 23.20 11.99 -13.46
C ASP A 48 21.67 11.89 -13.33
N PRO A 49 21.05 12.58 -12.35
CA PRO A 49 19.60 12.65 -12.20
C PRO A 49 18.85 13.12 -13.45
N LYS A 50 19.45 13.99 -14.27
CA LYS A 50 18.82 14.49 -15.51
C LYS A 50 18.69 13.41 -16.56
N ILE A 51 19.74 12.58 -16.70
CA ILE A 51 19.74 11.42 -17.60
C ILE A 51 18.78 10.35 -17.06
N ILE A 52 18.73 10.12 -15.75
CA ILE A 52 17.76 9.18 -15.16
C ILE A 52 16.33 9.63 -15.49
N GLN A 53 16.05 10.94 -15.43
CA GLN A 53 14.73 11.48 -15.76
C GLN A 53 14.34 11.24 -17.23
N SER A 54 15.30 11.36 -18.16
CA SER A 54 15.05 11.13 -19.59
C SER A 54 14.78 9.65 -19.94
N TYR A 55 14.99 8.71 -19.02
CA TYR A 55 14.59 7.32 -19.22
C TYR A 55 13.08 7.15 -19.42
N ILE A 56 12.25 8.12 -19.02
CA ILE A 56 10.82 8.13 -19.34
C ILE A 56 10.59 8.05 -20.86
N LEU A 57 11.39 8.77 -21.66
CA LEU A 57 11.29 8.73 -23.13
C LEU A 57 11.65 7.33 -23.63
N LYS A 58 12.79 6.79 -23.17
CA LYS A 58 13.24 5.44 -23.55
C LYS A 58 12.21 4.36 -23.24
N ILE A 59 11.56 4.42 -22.08
CA ILE A 59 10.53 3.46 -21.69
C ILE A 59 9.30 3.58 -22.61
N ARG A 60 8.91 4.80 -23.00
CA ARG A 60 7.80 5.03 -23.95
C ARG A 60 8.11 4.51 -25.35
N ASP A 61 9.33 4.71 -25.82
CA ASP A 61 9.76 4.28 -27.16
C ASP A 61 9.89 2.76 -27.24
N LEU A 62 10.51 2.16 -26.22
CA LEU A 62 10.79 0.72 -26.20
C LEU A 62 9.58 -0.13 -25.84
N LYS A 63 8.60 0.45 -25.13
CA LYS A 63 7.36 -0.20 -24.65
C LYS A 63 7.62 -1.58 -24.00
N PRO A 64 8.50 -1.67 -22.98
CA PRO A 64 8.75 -2.94 -22.31
C PRO A 64 7.51 -3.46 -21.59
N LYS A 65 7.47 -4.77 -21.33
CA LYS A 65 6.44 -5.40 -20.49
C LYS A 65 6.70 -5.16 -19.01
N VAL A 66 7.98 -5.16 -18.62
CA VAL A 66 8.43 -4.97 -17.24
C VAL A 66 9.64 -4.04 -17.18
N VAL A 67 9.66 -3.16 -16.18
CA VAL A 67 10.80 -2.32 -15.80
C VAL A 67 11.21 -2.66 -14.37
N LEU A 68 12.40 -3.19 -14.20
CA LEU A 68 13.05 -3.36 -12.91
C LEU A 68 13.81 -2.07 -12.58
N ILE A 69 13.55 -1.45 -11.42
CA ILE A 69 14.25 -0.23 -11.00
C ILE A 69 14.97 -0.43 -9.67
N ASP A 70 16.29 -0.34 -9.69
CA ASP A 70 17.14 -0.55 -8.51
C ASP A 70 17.43 0.76 -7.79
N PHE A 71 16.88 0.94 -6.58
CA PHE A 71 17.07 2.14 -5.75
C PHE A 71 18.41 2.20 -5.01
N SER A 72 19.29 1.20 -5.16
CA SER A 72 20.60 1.15 -4.48
C SER A 72 21.48 2.37 -4.78
N GLN A 73 21.32 2.95 -5.98
CA GLN A 73 22.03 4.16 -6.42
C GLN A 73 21.03 5.19 -6.94
N ASN A 74 21.26 6.47 -6.64
CA ASN A 74 20.39 7.58 -7.06
C ASN A 74 18.91 7.38 -6.68
N GLU A 75 18.65 6.88 -5.47
CA GLU A 75 17.32 6.62 -4.90
C GLU A 75 16.32 7.74 -5.23
N LYS A 76 16.71 9.00 -4.99
CA LYS A 76 15.83 10.16 -5.16
C LYS A 76 15.36 10.35 -6.61
N ALA A 77 16.26 10.20 -7.58
CA ALA A 77 15.94 10.34 -9.01
C ALA A 77 15.11 9.16 -9.51
N LYS A 78 15.44 7.94 -9.07
CA LYS A 78 14.71 6.72 -9.42
C LYS A 78 13.29 6.70 -8.85
N LEU A 79 13.11 7.04 -7.57
CA LEU A 79 11.78 7.24 -6.98
C LEU A 79 10.99 8.37 -7.68
N HIS A 80 11.69 9.38 -8.21
CA HIS A 80 11.06 10.47 -8.94
C HIS A 80 10.46 9.99 -10.27
N ILE A 81 11.21 9.25 -11.09
CA ILE A 81 10.69 8.71 -12.35
C ILE A 81 9.59 7.67 -12.12
N THR A 82 9.71 6.82 -11.09
CA THR A 82 8.64 5.87 -10.73
C THR A 82 7.36 6.62 -10.42
N ARG A 83 7.44 7.70 -9.63
CA ARG A 83 6.27 8.52 -9.29
C ARG A 83 5.67 9.22 -10.50
N ILE A 84 6.49 9.67 -11.45
CA ILE A 84 5.98 10.25 -12.69
C ILE A 84 5.22 9.17 -13.48
N TRP A 85 5.82 7.99 -13.65
CA TRP A 85 5.22 6.90 -14.42
C TRP A 85 3.93 6.39 -13.79
N MET A 86 3.93 6.02 -12.50
CA MET A 86 2.75 5.45 -11.82
C MET A 86 1.54 6.40 -11.76
N ARG A 87 1.70 7.68 -12.12
CA ARG A 87 0.63 8.69 -12.12
C ARG A 87 0.08 9.00 -13.51
N GLN A 88 0.62 8.36 -14.54
CA GLN A 88 0.18 8.52 -15.93
C GLN A 88 -0.96 7.57 -16.26
N ASN A 89 -1.74 7.93 -17.28
CA ASN A 89 -2.62 7.04 -18.00
C ASN A 89 -1.83 6.30 -19.08
N PHE A 90 -2.35 5.15 -19.48
CA PHE A 90 -1.70 4.26 -20.41
C PHE A 90 -2.74 3.64 -21.33
N TYR A 91 -2.39 3.54 -22.61
CA TYR A 91 -3.10 2.66 -23.53
C TYR A 91 -2.73 1.19 -23.26
N SER A 92 -1.43 0.93 -23.07
CA SER A 92 -0.91 -0.37 -22.64
C SER A 92 -0.09 -0.18 -21.37
N LYS A 93 -0.47 -0.88 -20.30
CA LYS A 93 0.19 -0.79 -18.99
C LYS A 93 1.61 -1.37 -19.07
N ILE A 94 2.57 -0.66 -18.48
CA ILE A 94 3.95 -1.13 -18.28
C ILE A 94 4.16 -1.28 -16.77
N ASN A 95 4.57 -2.46 -16.34
CA ASN A 95 4.69 -2.78 -14.92
C ASN A 95 6.09 -2.48 -14.40
N PHE A 96 6.15 -1.85 -13.24
CA PHE A 96 7.40 -1.52 -12.57
C PHE A 96 7.57 -2.40 -11.34
N ILE A 97 8.78 -2.90 -11.14
CA ILE A 97 9.17 -3.67 -9.96
C ILE A 97 10.39 -2.97 -9.35
N GLY A 98 10.25 -2.55 -8.10
CA GLY A 98 11.30 -1.91 -7.33
C GLY A 98 12.27 -2.93 -6.77
N LEU A 99 13.55 -2.59 -6.75
CA LEU A 99 14.60 -3.36 -6.10
C LEU A 99 15.30 -2.47 -5.09
N CYS A 100 15.57 -3.00 -3.90
CA CYS A 100 16.35 -2.32 -2.87
C CYS A 100 17.40 -3.26 -2.31
N ASP A 101 18.55 -2.74 -1.93
CA ASP A 101 19.61 -3.52 -1.30
C ASP A 101 19.24 -3.83 0.17
N TYR A 102 19.69 -4.97 0.68
CA TYR A 102 19.48 -5.39 2.07
C TYR A 102 20.05 -4.38 3.08
N LYS A 103 21.11 -3.66 2.69
CA LYS A 103 21.74 -2.62 3.51
C LYS A 103 20.96 -1.31 3.54
N GLN A 104 20.00 -1.10 2.64
CA GLN A 104 19.19 0.12 2.64
C GLN A 104 18.16 0.10 3.77
N SER A 105 17.79 1.28 4.26
CA SER A 105 16.74 1.39 5.25
C SER A 105 15.41 0.85 4.70
N LYS A 106 14.63 0.16 5.57
CA LYS A 106 13.25 -0.25 5.27
C LYS A 106 12.37 0.93 4.82
N SER A 107 12.76 2.19 5.10
CA SER A 107 12.08 3.38 4.59
C SER A 107 12.09 3.51 3.06
N VAL A 108 13.07 2.92 2.35
CA VAL A 108 13.10 2.92 0.88
C VAL A 108 11.92 2.14 0.32
N ILE A 109 11.59 0.99 0.91
CA ILE A 109 10.41 0.19 0.57
C ILE A 109 9.15 1.04 0.73
N VAL A 110 9.00 1.69 1.89
CA VAL A 110 7.83 2.56 2.16
C VAL A 110 7.73 3.68 1.13
N LYS A 111 8.84 4.40 0.85
CA LYS A 111 8.87 5.47 -0.14
C LYS A 111 8.48 4.96 -1.54
N ALA A 112 8.97 3.78 -1.91
CA ALA A 112 8.69 3.11 -3.17
C ALA A 112 7.21 2.73 -3.30
N ILE A 113 6.62 2.10 -2.29
CA ILE A 113 5.17 1.82 -2.21
C ILE A 113 4.34 3.11 -2.29
N MET A 114 4.80 4.18 -1.62
CA MET A 114 4.17 5.51 -1.69
C MET A 114 4.29 6.21 -3.05
N THR A 115 5.05 5.66 -4.00
CA THR A 115 4.99 6.06 -5.41
C THR A 115 3.91 5.33 -6.20
N ARG A 116 3.15 4.43 -5.56
CA ARG A 116 2.18 3.48 -6.14
C ARG A 116 2.80 2.37 -6.98
N MET A 117 4.03 2.00 -6.68
CA MET A 117 4.69 0.92 -7.39
C MET A 117 4.11 -0.43 -6.91
N PRO A 118 3.72 -1.33 -7.85
CA PRO A 118 2.98 -2.55 -7.53
C PRO A 118 3.82 -3.67 -6.90
N SER A 119 5.14 -3.55 -6.87
CA SER A 119 5.97 -4.55 -6.20
C SER A 119 7.33 -3.97 -5.87
N VAL A 120 7.87 -4.32 -4.70
CA VAL A 120 9.21 -3.93 -4.26
C VAL A 120 9.86 -5.15 -3.63
N HIS A 121 11.04 -5.53 -4.11
CA HIS A 121 11.80 -6.66 -3.58
C HIS A 121 13.11 -6.20 -2.94
N VAL A 122 13.49 -6.89 -1.87
CA VAL A 122 14.84 -6.78 -1.29
C VAL A 122 15.75 -7.73 -2.06
N LYS A 123 16.85 -7.22 -2.62
CA LYS A 123 17.82 -8.03 -3.34
C LYS A 123 18.37 -9.11 -2.42
N SER A 124 18.37 -10.35 -2.90
CA SER A 124 18.79 -11.56 -2.18
C SER A 124 19.27 -12.61 -3.18
N LEU A 125 19.73 -13.75 -2.67
CA LEU A 125 20.06 -14.91 -3.52
C LEU A 125 18.81 -15.71 -3.96
N GLU A 126 17.63 -15.39 -3.41
CA GLU A 126 16.35 -16.02 -3.74
C GLU A 126 15.60 -15.21 -4.82
N TYR A 127 15.97 -15.44 -6.08
CA TYR A 127 15.47 -14.72 -7.26
C TYR A 127 14.02 -15.05 -7.64
N GLU A 128 13.50 -16.19 -7.17
CA GLU A 128 12.20 -16.76 -7.56
C GLU A 128 11.06 -15.79 -7.32
N ALA A 129 11.04 -15.07 -6.20
CA ALA A 129 9.99 -14.10 -5.88
C ALA A 129 9.95 -12.91 -6.86
N VAL A 130 11.13 -12.44 -7.29
CA VAL A 130 11.26 -11.36 -8.27
C VAL A 130 10.78 -11.84 -9.63
N VAL A 131 11.26 -13.01 -10.07
CA VAL A 131 10.88 -13.65 -11.34
C VAL A 131 9.38 -13.94 -11.38
N TYR A 132 8.80 -14.41 -10.27
CA TYR A 132 7.37 -14.64 -10.14
C TYR A 132 6.57 -13.35 -10.31
N SER A 133 6.99 -12.27 -9.63
CA SER A 133 6.37 -10.95 -9.79
C SER A 133 6.48 -10.42 -11.24
N MET A 134 7.61 -10.67 -11.92
CA MET A 134 7.77 -10.33 -13.33
C MET A 134 6.77 -11.08 -14.22
N GLY A 135 6.59 -12.38 -13.97
CA GLY A 135 5.62 -13.23 -14.66
C GLY A 135 4.19 -12.76 -14.44
N ILE A 136 3.75 -12.66 -13.20
CA ILE A 136 2.37 -12.23 -12.86
C ILE A 136 2.04 -10.86 -13.41
N LEU A 137 2.93 -9.88 -13.22
CA LEU A 137 2.61 -8.51 -13.59
C LEU A 137 2.76 -8.30 -15.10
N GLY A 138 3.81 -8.84 -15.72
CA GLY A 138 4.16 -8.57 -17.12
C GLY A 138 3.61 -9.57 -18.15
N PHE A 139 3.32 -10.80 -17.72
CA PHE A 139 3.04 -11.96 -18.57
C PHE A 139 1.98 -12.87 -17.93
N ALA A 140 0.91 -12.26 -17.38
CA ALA A 140 -0.12 -12.95 -16.59
C ALA A 140 -0.75 -14.16 -17.32
N ASP A 141 -0.83 -14.13 -18.65
CA ASP A 141 -1.34 -15.20 -19.52
C ASP A 141 -0.40 -16.41 -19.61
N LYS A 142 0.86 -16.27 -19.18
CA LYS A 142 1.90 -17.30 -19.25
C LYS A 142 2.46 -17.65 -17.88
N VAL A 143 1.86 -17.13 -16.81
CA VAL A 143 2.31 -17.42 -15.46
C VAL A 143 2.01 -18.87 -15.11
N VAL A 144 3.00 -19.56 -14.57
CA VAL A 144 2.89 -20.93 -14.07
C VAL A 144 2.97 -20.94 -12.54
N ASN A 145 2.49 -22.02 -11.93
CA ASN A 145 2.56 -22.20 -10.48
C ASN A 145 4.02 -22.10 -10.01
N HIS A 146 4.26 -21.32 -8.95
CA HIS A 146 5.59 -21.06 -8.40
C HIS A 146 6.25 -22.27 -7.71
N GLY A 147 5.51 -23.36 -7.47
CA GLY A 147 6.03 -24.60 -6.87
C GLY A 147 6.23 -24.57 -5.35
N PHE A 148 6.19 -23.40 -4.69
CA PHE A 148 6.14 -23.31 -3.23
C PHE A 148 4.87 -23.94 -2.64
N ALA A 149 4.99 -24.48 -1.43
CA ALA A 149 3.86 -25.01 -0.68
C ALA A 149 2.92 -23.87 -0.24
N THR A 150 1.62 -24.06 -0.44
CA THR A 150 0.57 -23.14 0.00
C THR A 150 -0.18 -23.77 1.16
N ALA A 151 -0.14 -23.14 2.32
CA ALA A 151 -0.94 -23.57 3.48
C ALA A 151 -2.35 -22.98 3.37
N GLU A 152 -3.37 -23.82 3.44
CA GLU A 152 -4.77 -23.40 3.59
C GLU A 152 -5.07 -23.08 5.05
N MET A 153 -5.86 -22.03 5.29
CA MET A 153 -6.20 -21.53 6.63
C MET A 153 -7.53 -20.77 6.62
N ASP A 154 -7.97 -20.28 7.78
CA ASP A 154 -9.15 -19.41 7.93
C ASP A 154 -8.91 -18.42 9.07
N ASP A 155 -7.76 -17.74 9.03
CA ASP A 155 -7.29 -16.88 10.11
C ASP A 155 -7.77 -15.43 9.90
N PRO A 156 -8.55 -14.84 10.84
CA PRO A 156 -8.86 -13.41 10.80
C PRO A 156 -7.62 -12.60 11.18
N ILE A 157 -7.21 -11.67 10.31
CA ILE A 157 -6.02 -10.84 10.51
C ILE A 157 -6.28 -9.37 10.17
N HIS A 158 -5.46 -8.49 10.76
CA HIS A 158 -5.46 -7.08 10.41
C HIS A 158 -4.64 -6.84 9.13
N ALA A 159 -5.26 -6.10 8.20
CA ALA A 159 -4.63 -5.54 7.02
C ALA A 159 -4.54 -4.02 7.12
N PHE A 160 -3.41 -3.47 6.71
CA PHE A 160 -3.07 -2.06 6.82
C PHE A 160 -2.95 -1.45 5.42
N HIS A 161 -3.85 -0.53 5.08
CA HIS A 161 -3.88 0.15 3.78
C HIS A 161 -2.98 1.38 3.80
N PRO A 162 -1.86 1.38 3.06
CA PRO A 162 -0.95 2.50 3.03
C PRO A 162 -1.60 3.75 2.43
N CYS A 163 -1.51 4.89 3.11
CA CYS A 163 -2.06 6.16 2.65
C CYS A 163 -1.06 7.31 2.84
N LYS A 164 -1.27 8.38 2.06
CA LYS A 164 -0.34 9.51 2.02
C LYS A 164 -0.88 10.70 2.79
N LEU A 165 -0.16 11.10 3.83
CA LEU A 165 -0.52 12.23 4.66
C LEU A 165 0.03 13.53 4.06
N SER A 166 -0.86 14.51 3.87
CA SER A 166 -0.57 15.79 3.23
C SER A 166 -0.45 16.95 4.22
N LEU A 167 -1.26 16.91 5.28
CA LEU A 167 -1.43 18.03 6.20
C LEU A 167 -1.85 17.50 7.58
N VAL A 168 -1.35 18.15 8.62
CA VAL A 168 -1.81 17.99 10.00
C VAL A 168 -2.10 19.35 10.60
N ASN A 169 -3.11 19.40 11.46
CA ASN A 169 -3.31 20.51 12.39
C ASN A 169 -3.78 19.98 13.75
N GLU A 170 -4.18 20.90 14.64
CA GLU A 170 -4.56 20.56 16.02
C GLU A 170 -5.79 19.64 16.15
N ASN A 171 -6.65 19.59 15.12
CA ASN A 171 -7.94 18.92 15.19
C ASN A 171 -8.06 17.73 14.22
N PHE A 172 -7.37 17.80 13.08
CA PHE A 172 -7.49 16.81 12.03
C PHE A 172 -6.18 16.54 11.30
N ILE A 173 -6.15 15.40 10.64
CA ILE A 173 -5.15 15.03 9.65
C ILE A 173 -5.85 14.94 8.29
N ARG A 174 -5.18 15.41 7.22
CA ARG A 174 -5.61 15.17 5.85
C ARG A 174 -4.72 14.12 5.17
N ILE A 175 -5.36 13.06 4.73
CA ILE A 175 -4.72 11.99 3.97
C ILE A 175 -5.28 11.90 2.56
N GLU A 176 -4.55 11.19 1.69
CA GLU A 176 -5.01 10.68 0.42
C GLU A 176 -4.92 9.15 0.45
N SER A 177 -6.01 8.46 0.10
CA SER A 177 -6.09 6.99 0.07
C SER A 177 -7.06 6.50 -1.00
N ASP A 178 -6.98 5.20 -1.33
CA ASP A 178 -7.88 4.55 -2.29
C ASP A 178 -9.12 3.93 -1.62
N LEU A 179 -9.18 3.94 -0.29
CA LEU A 179 -10.33 3.42 0.46
C LEU A 179 -11.45 4.45 0.48
N ARG A 180 -12.67 4.00 0.21
CA ARG A 180 -13.86 4.83 0.34
C ARG A 180 -14.32 4.86 1.80
N MET A 181 -14.48 6.06 2.34
CA MET A 181 -15.00 6.28 3.69
C MET A 181 -16.36 6.96 3.64
N LYS A 182 -17.18 6.72 4.66
CA LYS A 182 -18.45 7.42 4.90
C LYS A 182 -18.23 8.56 5.91
N PRO A 183 -18.94 9.70 5.77
CA PRO A 183 -18.94 10.72 6.81
C PRO A 183 -19.34 10.13 8.17
N LYS A 184 -18.65 10.54 9.23
CA LYS A 184 -18.75 10.03 10.61
C LYS A 184 -18.30 8.59 10.83
N GLN A 185 -17.75 7.92 9.82
CA GLN A 185 -17.13 6.60 10.01
C GLN A 185 -15.92 6.73 10.92
N ILE A 186 -15.85 5.87 11.94
CA ILE A 186 -14.71 5.76 12.85
C ILE A 186 -13.81 4.63 12.35
N LEU A 187 -12.51 4.87 12.32
CA LEU A 187 -11.49 3.92 11.91
C LEU A 187 -10.21 4.13 12.71
N ARG A 188 -9.28 3.16 12.62
CA ARG A 188 -7.93 3.29 13.19
C ARG A 188 -6.94 3.70 12.10
N LEU A 189 -6.14 4.72 12.41
CA LEU A 189 -5.11 5.28 11.55
C LEU A 189 -3.75 5.23 12.24
N GLY A 190 -2.90 4.28 11.85
CA GLY A 190 -1.50 4.23 12.27
C GLY A 190 -0.71 5.38 11.63
N ASN A 191 -0.11 6.25 12.43
CA ASN A 191 0.60 7.44 11.94
C ASN A 191 1.76 7.84 12.85
N TYR A 192 2.60 8.78 12.42
CA TYR A 192 3.78 9.21 13.18
C TYR A 192 3.45 9.71 14.59
N TRP A 193 2.42 10.53 14.75
CA TRP A 193 2.09 11.16 16.04
C TRP A 193 1.55 10.16 17.05
N GLU A 194 0.81 9.14 16.59
CA GLU A 194 0.41 8.00 17.43
C GLU A 194 1.64 7.19 17.87
N ARG A 195 2.50 6.79 16.92
CA ARG A 195 3.68 5.96 17.22
C ARG A 195 4.64 6.62 18.21
N ASN A 196 4.75 7.95 18.14
CA ASN A 196 5.58 8.76 19.05
C ASN A 196 4.83 9.26 20.29
N LYS A 197 3.59 8.78 20.53
CA LYS A 197 2.77 9.11 21.71
C LYS A 197 2.57 10.62 21.92
N ILE A 198 2.56 11.38 20.82
CA ILE A 198 2.08 12.77 20.77
C ILE A 198 0.55 12.77 20.83
N ILE A 199 -0.05 11.86 20.05
CA ILE A 199 -1.46 11.50 20.10
C ILE A 199 -1.54 10.12 20.78
N ARG A 200 -2.43 9.93 21.76
CA ARG A 200 -2.52 8.70 22.55
C ARG A 200 -3.50 7.66 21.97
N SER A 201 -4.06 7.94 20.81
CA SER A 201 -5.12 7.17 20.16
C SER A 201 -4.83 7.06 18.66
N SER A 202 -5.12 5.90 18.08
CA SER A 202 -5.18 5.71 16.62
C SER A 202 -6.57 6.00 16.05
N LEU A 203 -7.59 6.22 16.88
CA LEU A 203 -8.96 6.44 16.43
C LEU A 203 -9.11 7.81 15.78
N VAL A 204 -9.70 7.79 14.59
CA VAL A 204 -10.06 8.97 13.83
C VAL A 204 -11.47 8.84 13.27
N MET A 205 -12.12 9.97 13.03
CA MET A 205 -13.43 10.04 12.41
C MET A 205 -13.33 10.73 11.05
N CYS A 206 -13.85 10.11 10.00
CA CYS A 206 -13.95 10.73 8.69
C CYS A 206 -14.95 11.89 8.71
N VAL A 207 -14.45 13.11 8.58
CA VAL A 207 -15.28 14.32 8.54
C VAL A 207 -15.76 14.60 7.12
N ASP A 208 -14.85 14.49 6.17
CA ASP A 208 -15.09 14.84 4.77
C ASP A 208 -14.24 13.96 3.85
N GLN A 209 -14.78 13.68 2.66
CA GLN A 209 -14.10 12.95 1.60
C GLN A 209 -14.41 13.60 0.25
N SER A 210 -13.37 13.84 -0.54
CA SER A 210 -13.48 14.43 -1.87
C SER A 210 -12.58 13.69 -2.86
N GLN A 211 -12.91 13.77 -4.15
CA GLN A 211 -12.03 13.35 -5.26
C GLN A 211 -11.28 14.53 -5.88
N GLU A 212 -11.39 15.72 -5.29
CA GLU A 212 -10.83 16.95 -5.83
C GLU A 212 -9.47 17.30 -5.22
N ASN A 213 -8.67 18.04 -5.98
CA ASN A 213 -7.43 18.68 -5.50
C ASN A 213 -6.34 17.73 -4.94
N LEU A 214 -6.21 16.54 -5.53
CA LEU A 214 -5.29 15.47 -5.14
C LEU A 214 -3.81 15.81 -5.48
N TYR A 215 -2.89 15.42 -4.59
CA TYR A 215 -1.44 15.64 -4.64
C TYR A 215 -0.63 14.35 -4.81
N TYR A 216 -1.24 13.19 -4.60
CA TYR A 216 -0.54 11.92 -4.58
C TYR A 216 -1.11 10.87 -5.53
N ASN A 217 -2.19 11.21 -6.25
CA ASN A 217 -2.87 10.34 -7.21
C ASN A 217 -3.48 9.11 -6.55
N HIS A 218 -4.01 9.28 -5.34
CA HIS A 218 -4.99 8.35 -4.79
C HIS A 218 -6.38 8.69 -5.31
N GLU A 219 -7.36 7.85 -5.00
CA GLU A 219 -8.75 8.06 -5.43
C GLU A 219 -9.44 9.17 -4.63
N PHE A 220 -9.13 9.29 -3.33
CA PHE A 220 -9.79 10.20 -2.42
C PHE A 220 -8.80 11.02 -1.60
N SER A 221 -9.20 12.25 -1.27
CA SER A 221 -8.64 13.07 -0.19
C SER A 221 -9.64 13.03 0.97
N GLN A 222 -9.17 12.68 2.17
CA GLN A 222 -9.99 12.59 3.37
C GLN A 222 -9.49 13.51 4.48
N VAL A 223 -10.43 14.12 5.18
CA VAL A 223 -10.19 14.88 6.41
C VAL A 223 -10.63 14.03 7.60
N LEU A 224 -9.67 13.67 8.44
CA LEU A 224 -9.86 12.75 9.56
C LEU A 224 -9.67 13.49 10.88
N GLN A 225 -10.74 13.63 11.66
CA GLN A 225 -10.69 14.25 12.98
C GLN A 225 -10.06 13.31 14.00
N LEU A 226 -9.18 13.84 14.84
CA LEU A 226 -8.41 13.09 15.83
C LEU A 226 -9.20 12.90 17.13
N ALA A 227 -9.25 11.67 17.66
CA ALA A 227 -9.85 11.40 18.96
C ALA A 227 -8.95 11.84 20.15
N HIS A 228 -7.64 11.97 19.93
CA HIS A 228 -6.57 12.22 20.93
C HIS A 228 -6.36 11.11 21.97
N VAL A 229 -7.43 10.56 22.54
CA VAL A 229 -7.43 9.47 23.52
C VAL A 229 -8.65 8.58 23.23
N ASP A 230 -8.44 7.26 23.27
CA ASP A 230 -9.51 6.28 23.05
C ASP A 230 -10.67 6.50 24.04
N PRO A 231 -11.93 6.26 23.63
CA PRO A 231 -13.08 6.35 24.53
C PRO A 231 -12.96 5.35 25.68
N VAL A 232 -13.54 5.66 26.83
CA VAL A 232 -13.64 4.69 27.93
C VAL A 232 -14.74 3.71 27.57
N GLU A 233 -14.39 2.42 27.46
CA GLU A 233 -15.35 1.34 27.28
C GLU A 233 -15.96 0.95 28.63
N GLN A 234 -17.28 0.95 28.71
CA GLN A 234 -18.00 0.49 29.89
C GLN A 234 -18.05 -1.04 29.86
N THR A 235 -17.52 -1.67 30.91
CA THR A 235 -17.57 -3.12 31.10
C THR A 235 -18.59 -3.48 32.18
N ASP A 236 -19.16 -4.67 32.14
CA ASP A 236 -20.18 -5.13 33.09
C ASP A 236 -19.75 -5.03 34.57
N ASN A 237 -18.44 -5.17 34.83
CA ASN A 237 -17.85 -5.11 36.17
C ASN A 237 -17.47 -3.70 36.64
N MET A 238 -17.78 -2.64 35.87
CA MET A 238 -17.36 -1.27 36.18
C MET A 238 -18.47 -0.52 36.91
N THR A 239 -18.17 0.01 38.10
CA THR A 239 -19.11 0.91 38.79
C THR A 239 -19.24 2.24 38.05
N LYS A 240 -20.34 2.96 38.28
CA LYS A 240 -20.52 4.31 37.71
C LYS A 240 -19.42 5.27 38.16
N GLU A 241 -18.99 5.19 39.42
CA GLU A 241 -17.92 6.02 39.97
C GLU A 241 -16.58 5.74 39.28
N ASP A 242 -16.26 4.47 39.02
CA ASP A 242 -15.05 4.08 38.28
C ASP A 242 -15.08 4.59 36.83
N PHE A 243 -16.24 4.51 36.17
CA PHE A 243 -16.41 5.01 34.82
C PHE A 243 -16.22 6.54 34.77
N ASP A 244 -16.87 7.27 35.68
CA ASP A 244 -16.76 8.73 35.77
C ASP A 244 -15.32 9.17 36.08
N LEU A 245 -14.60 8.46 36.96
CA LEU A 245 -13.20 8.71 37.27
C LEU A 245 -12.30 8.49 36.04
N LYS A 246 -12.49 7.37 35.32
CA LYS A 246 -11.76 7.10 34.06
C LYS A 246 -12.06 8.15 33.01
N GLN A 247 -13.30 8.63 32.94
CA GLN A 247 -13.71 9.67 32.00
C GLN A 247 -13.09 11.04 32.33
N GLN A 248 -12.98 11.39 33.62
CA GLN A 248 -12.25 12.60 34.05
C GLN A 248 -10.78 12.52 33.68
N LYS A 249 -10.11 11.40 34.00
CA LYS A 249 -8.71 11.15 33.62
C LYS A 249 -8.51 11.22 32.09
N ARG A 250 -9.48 10.70 31.33
CA ARG A 250 -9.46 10.81 29.86
C ARG A 250 -9.47 12.27 29.40
N GLN A 251 -10.28 13.15 30.01
CA GLN A 251 -10.30 14.57 29.64
C GLN A 251 -8.96 15.26 29.90
N GLU A 252 -8.29 14.97 31.01
CA GLU A 252 -6.95 15.47 31.30
C GLU A 252 -5.93 15.02 30.23
N LEU A 253 -5.96 13.73 29.88
CA LEU A 253 -5.08 13.16 28.85
C LEU A 253 -5.36 13.75 27.46
N ILE A 254 -6.60 14.12 27.14
CA ILE A 254 -6.95 14.82 25.89
C ILE A 254 -6.29 16.21 25.88
N GLN A 255 -6.36 16.95 26.97
CA GLN A 255 -5.75 18.28 27.05
C GLN A 255 -4.23 18.19 26.91
N GLU A 256 -3.61 17.21 27.56
CA GLU A 256 -2.18 16.94 27.43
C GLU A 256 -1.80 16.59 25.98
N SER A 257 -2.54 15.68 25.33
CA SER A 257 -2.29 15.31 23.93
C SER A 257 -2.44 16.50 22.99
N LYS A 258 -3.48 17.32 23.16
CA LYS A 258 -3.68 18.56 22.39
C LYS A 258 -2.54 19.55 22.62
N TYR A 259 -2.03 19.67 23.84
CA TYR A 259 -0.87 20.51 24.13
C TYR A 259 0.39 20.00 23.43
N ARG A 260 0.68 18.69 23.49
CA ARG A 260 1.83 18.08 22.81
C ARG A 260 1.77 18.28 21.29
N LEU A 261 0.60 18.06 20.68
CA LEU A 261 0.42 18.27 19.25
C LEU A 261 0.58 19.75 18.86
N ARG A 262 0.02 20.68 19.64
CA ARG A 262 0.21 22.12 19.44
C ARG A 262 1.67 22.54 19.50
N LYS A 263 2.41 22.06 20.49
CA LYS A 263 3.84 22.31 20.61
C LYS A 263 4.58 21.79 19.38
N TRP A 264 4.31 20.54 18.98
CA TRP A 264 4.91 19.96 17.78
C TRP A 264 4.62 20.78 16.51
N ILE A 265 3.37 21.26 16.34
CA ILE A 265 2.98 22.13 15.22
C ILE A 265 3.79 23.43 15.23
N GLN A 266 3.90 24.10 16.39
CA GLN A 266 4.66 25.34 16.53
C GLN A 266 6.15 25.13 16.19
N ASP A 267 6.75 24.06 16.68
CA ASP A 267 8.15 23.71 16.45
C ASP A 267 8.44 23.39 14.96
N ASN A 268 7.42 22.96 14.20
CA ASN A 268 7.55 22.57 12.79
C ASN A 268 6.99 23.60 11.80
N GLN A 269 6.46 24.73 12.25
CA GLN A 269 5.84 25.74 11.39
C GLN A 269 6.81 26.28 10.32
N LEU A 270 8.08 26.48 10.67
CA LEU A 270 9.12 26.98 9.75
C LEU A 270 9.55 25.94 8.69
N ASN A 271 9.33 24.66 8.96
CA ASN A 271 9.65 23.56 8.06
C ASN A 271 8.50 23.27 7.07
N SER A 272 7.31 23.81 7.33
CA SER A 272 6.14 23.68 6.46
C SER A 272 6.32 24.49 5.18
N ARG A 273 6.46 23.80 4.04
CA ARG A 273 6.65 24.42 2.71
C ARG A 273 5.57 23.93 1.73
N PRO A 274 4.35 24.48 1.78
CA PRO A 274 3.27 24.04 0.90
C PRO A 274 3.58 24.36 -0.57
N LYS A 275 3.43 23.35 -1.44
CA LYS A 275 3.43 23.55 -2.90
C LYS A 275 2.01 23.69 -3.40
N LEU A 276 1.48 24.91 -3.39
CA LEU A 276 0.08 25.18 -3.76
C LEU A 276 -0.15 25.18 -5.28
N LEU A 277 0.89 25.48 -6.05
CA LEU A 277 0.81 25.58 -7.49
C LEU A 277 0.83 24.21 -8.15
N LYS A 278 -0.06 24.00 -9.11
CA LYS A 278 -0.20 22.74 -9.86
C LYS A 278 -0.20 22.99 -11.35
N ALA A 279 0.65 22.26 -12.06
CA ALA A 279 0.74 22.30 -13.52
C ALA A 279 0.36 20.94 -14.09
N TYR A 280 -0.59 20.93 -15.02
CA TYR A 280 -1.00 19.75 -15.77
C TYR A 280 -0.32 19.78 -17.14
N VAL A 281 0.46 18.76 -17.44
CA VAL A 281 1.24 18.64 -18.67
C VAL A 281 0.63 17.51 -19.49
N VAL A 282 0.29 17.80 -20.74
CA VAL A 282 -0.21 16.83 -21.70
C VAL A 282 0.83 16.69 -22.79
N ASP A 283 1.61 15.62 -22.72
CA ASP A 283 2.75 15.36 -23.60
C ASP A 283 2.97 13.85 -23.78
N LYS A 284 2.58 13.37 -24.97
CA LYS A 284 2.66 11.96 -25.38
C LYS A 284 4.10 11.47 -25.50
N THR A 285 5.00 12.32 -25.97
CA THR A 285 6.41 11.97 -26.21
C THR A 285 7.19 11.92 -24.91
N GLY A 286 6.91 12.85 -23.99
CA GLY A 286 7.63 12.97 -22.73
C GLY A 286 8.84 13.89 -22.83
N SER A 287 8.92 14.70 -23.89
CA SER A 287 9.93 15.73 -24.09
C SER A 287 10.06 16.68 -22.90
N PHE A 288 8.99 16.89 -22.13
CA PHE A 288 9.01 17.66 -20.88
C PHE A 288 9.96 17.11 -19.80
N TYR A 289 10.43 15.87 -19.95
CA TYR A 289 11.35 15.21 -19.03
C TYR A 289 12.73 14.96 -19.61
N ASP A 290 12.99 15.42 -20.83
CA ASP A 290 14.25 15.15 -21.52
C ASP A 290 15.38 16.00 -20.96
N HIS A 291 16.40 15.34 -20.39
CA HIS A 291 17.59 15.93 -19.77
C HIS A 291 17.32 17.13 -18.82
N ALA A 292 16.16 17.12 -18.19
CA ALA A 292 15.70 18.19 -17.31
C ALA A 292 16.13 17.97 -15.85
N PRO A 293 16.17 19.02 -15.02
CA PRO A 293 16.21 18.83 -13.58
C PRO A 293 14.92 18.17 -13.07
N LEU A 294 15.04 17.38 -12.00
CA LEU A 294 13.90 16.67 -11.39
C LEU A 294 12.75 17.64 -11.13
N THR A 295 11.54 17.34 -11.61
CA THR A 295 10.44 18.31 -11.55
C THR A 295 9.96 18.57 -10.11
N ASP A 296 10.43 17.79 -9.15
CA ASP A 296 10.21 17.99 -7.73
C ASP A 296 11.02 19.15 -7.12
N SER A 297 12.03 19.69 -7.81
CA SER A 297 12.79 20.83 -7.29
C SER A 297 12.06 22.17 -7.44
N TYR A 298 11.05 22.24 -8.31
CA TYR A 298 10.34 23.49 -8.63
C TYR A 298 9.18 23.77 -7.67
N SER A 299 8.66 25.01 -7.68
CA SER A 299 7.51 25.40 -6.84
C SER A 299 6.19 24.76 -7.25
N TYR A 300 6.09 24.31 -8.50
CA TYR A 300 4.91 23.62 -9.02
C TYR A 300 4.92 22.12 -8.68
N VAL A 301 3.74 21.58 -8.46
CA VAL A 301 3.47 20.14 -8.58
C VAL A 301 3.11 19.86 -10.02
N PHE A 302 4.02 19.23 -10.75
CA PHE A 302 3.77 18.79 -12.13
C PHE A 302 3.00 17.46 -12.15
N ARG A 303 2.01 17.39 -13.03
CA ARG A 303 1.22 16.20 -13.36
C ARG A 303 1.26 16.01 -14.86
N ASN A 304 2.01 15.02 -15.31
CA ASN A 304 2.09 14.70 -16.72
C ASN A 304 1.13 13.58 -17.10
N GLN A 305 0.51 13.70 -18.27
CA GLN A 305 -0.25 12.64 -18.92
C GLN A 305 0.18 12.53 -20.38
N PRO A 306 0.41 11.33 -20.91
CA PRO A 306 0.64 11.13 -22.34
C PRO A 306 -0.50 11.68 -23.21
N PHE A 307 -1.75 11.51 -22.76
CA PHE A 307 -2.93 12.03 -23.42
C PHE A 307 -4.03 12.29 -22.40
N ILE A 308 -5.14 12.91 -22.80
CA ILE A 308 -6.27 13.12 -21.88
C ILE A 308 -7.24 11.93 -22.00
N SER A 309 -7.39 11.17 -20.93
CA SER A 309 -8.29 9.99 -20.90
C SER A 309 -9.70 10.34 -20.44
N ASN A 310 -9.80 11.20 -19.41
CA ASN A 310 -11.06 11.71 -18.90
C ASN A 310 -10.84 13.15 -18.42
N ALA A 311 -11.06 14.11 -19.33
CA ALA A 311 -10.79 15.53 -19.06
C ALA A 311 -11.47 16.01 -17.78
N LYS A 312 -12.75 15.64 -17.57
CA LYS A 312 -13.51 16.11 -16.40
C LYS A 312 -12.88 15.60 -15.11
N LYS A 313 -12.63 14.28 -15.02
CA LYS A 313 -12.01 13.67 -13.85
C LYS A 313 -10.61 14.22 -13.61
N GLU A 314 -9.78 14.32 -14.64
CA GLU A 314 -8.39 14.76 -14.50
C GLU A 314 -8.29 16.22 -14.06
N ILE A 315 -9.07 17.12 -14.65
CA ILE A 315 -9.12 18.54 -14.26
C ILE A 315 -9.71 18.72 -12.86
N THR A 316 -10.79 18.00 -12.51
CA THR A 316 -11.38 18.02 -11.16
C THR A 316 -10.41 17.50 -10.11
N ASN A 317 -9.75 16.36 -10.37
CA ASN A 317 -8.85 15.73 -9.43
C ASN A 317 -7.59 16.56 -9.23
N ILE A 318 -7.00 17.10 -10.29
CA ILE A 318 -5.75 17.86 -10.18
C ILE A 318 -6.04 19.28 -9.66
N LYS A 319 -7.11 19.92 -10.11
CA LYS A 319 -7.34 21.38 -10.02
C LYS A 319 -6.10 22.16 -10.47
N PRO A 320 -5.71 22.07 -11.75
CA PRO A 320 -4.52 22.73 -12.25
C PRO A 320 -4.70 24.26 -12.26
N HIS A 321 -3.58 24.96 -12.08
CA HIS A 321 -3.50 26.42 -12.23
C HIS A 321 -2.83 26.81 -13.56
N LEU A 322 -2.05 25.88 -14.12
CA LEU A 322 -1.38 25.98 -15.40
C LEU A 322 -1.62 24.66 -16.15
N ILE A 323 -1.95 24.74 -17.44
CA ILE A 323 -2.01 23.59 -18.33
C ILE A 323 -1.01 23.82 -19.46
N LEU A 324 -0.10 22.87 -19.66
CA LEU A 324 0.84 22.83 -20.78
C LEU A 324 0.36 21.72 -21.71
N PHE A 325 -0.06 22.08 -22.92
CA PHE A 325 -0.62 21.14 -23.88
C PHE A 325 0.27 21.06 -25.11
N ASN A 326 0.79 19.87 -25.41
CA ASN A 326 1.59 19.61 -26.60
C ASN A 326 0.66 19.17 -27.74
N LEU A 327 0.37 20.07 -28.68
CA LEU A 327 -0.53 19.77 -29.80
C LEU A 327 0.14 18.81 -30.79
N GLU A 328 -0.58 17.77 -31.18
CA GLU A 328 -0.16 16.83 -32.23
C GLU A 328 -0.87 17.17 -33.56
N ASP A 329 -0.10 17.29 -34.63
CA ASP A 329 -0.63 17.33 -35.99
C ASP A 329 -0.69 15.90 -36.52
N VAL A 330 -1.91 15.36 -36.63
CA VAL A 330 -2.14 13.98 -37.05
C VAL A 330 -2.98 14.00 -38.31
N ASP A 331 -2.43 13.48 -39.40
CA ASP A 331 -3.14 13.39 -40.67
C ASP A 331 -4.27 12.34 -40.63
N LYS A 332 -5.19 12.43 -41.60
CA LYS A 332 -6.36 11.56 -41.66
C LYS A 332 -6.00 10.10 -41.88
N GLU A 333 -4.99 9.82 -42.70
CA GLU A 333 -4.55 8.45 -43.00
C GLU A 333 -4.03 7.76 -41.73
N THR A 334 -3.26 8.47 -40.91
CA THR A 334 -2.75 8.00 -39.62
C THR A 334 -3.88 7.76 -38.62
N LEU A 335 -4.87 8.65 -38.58
CA LEU A 335 -6.07 8.48 -37.74
C LEU A 335 -6.91 7.27 -38.16
N GLU A 336 -7.08 7.04 -39.46
CA GLU A 336 -7.83 5.91 -40.00
C GLU A 336 -7.08 4.59 -39.78
N ALA A 337 -5.76 4.58 -39.98
CA ALA A 337 -4.91 3.41 -39.74
C ALA A 337 -4.82 3.02 -38.25
N ASN A 338 -4.97 3.98 -37.35
CA ASN A 338 -4.87 3.80 -35.90
C ASN A 338 -6.19 4.13 -35.19
N ALA A 339 -7.32 3.77 -35.81
CA ALA A 339 -8.65 4.14 -35.33
C ALA A 339 -8.94 3.67 -33.89
N ASP A 340 -8.38 2.52 -33.49
CA ASP A 340 -8.51 1.94 -32.16
C ASP A 340 -7.81 2.76 -31.06
N ILE A 341 -6.75 3.50 -31.41
CA ILE A 341 -6.00 4.37 -30.48
C ILE A 341 -6.18 5.85 -30.79
N ALA A 342 -7.09 6.22 -31.68
CA ALA A 342 -7.28 7.61 -32.11
C ALA A 342 -7.61 8.56 -30.95
N TYR A 343 -8.24 8.07 -29.89
CA TYR A 343 -8.54 8.83 -28.67
C TYR A 343 -7.30 9.22 -27.86
N THR A 344 -6.14 8.63 -28.17
CA THR A 344 -4.85 8.89 -27.48
C THR A 344 -4.04 10.01 -28.11
N TYR A 345 -4.52 10.65 -29.19
CA TYR A 345 -3.83 11.78 -29.83
C TYR A 345 -4.22 13.11 -29.18
N ASN A 346 -3.23 13.94 -28.90
CA ASN A 346 -3.42 15.30 -28.39
C ASN A 346 -3.69 16.29 -29.52
N ASP A 347 -4.71 16.01 -30.34
CA ASP A 347 -5.04 16.80 -31.52
C ASP A 347 -5.96 18.00 -31.19
N SER A 348 -6.36 18.71 -32.25
CA SER A 348 -7.28 19.86 -32.13
C SER A 348 -8.65 19.51 -31.52
N ARG A 349 -9.15 18.28 -31.70
CA ARG A 349 -10.43 17.83 -31.14
C ARG A 349 -10.28 17.65 -29.63
N MET A 350 -9.20 17.02 -29.19
CA MET A 350 -8.90 16.86 -27.77
C MET A 350 -8.65 18.21 -27.09
N PHE A 351 -7.93 19.12 -27.76
CA PHE A 351 -7.72 20.47 -27.25
C PHE A 351 -9.04 21.25 -27.08
N GLN A 352 -9.95 21.17 -28.06
CA GLN A 352 -11.30 21.74 -27.94
C GLN A 352 -12.08 21.17 -26.76
N HIS A 353 -12.03 19.85 -26.59
CA HIS A 353 -12.68 19.17 -25.46
C HIS A 353 -12.13 19.64 -24.13
N LEU A 354 -10.80 19.73 -23.99
CA LEU A 354 -10.12 20.27 -22.81
C LEU A 354 -10.63 21.67 -22.46
N ILE A 355 -10.66 22.61 -23.43
CA ILE A 355 -11.11 23.99 -23.18
C ILE A 355 -12.56 24.01 -22.68
N LYS A 356 -13.44 23.22 -23.32
CA LYS A 356 -14.84 23.11 -22.91
C LYS A 356 -14.94 22.62 -21.47
N THR A 357 -14.25 21.54 -21.13
CA THR A 357 -14.25 20.97 -19.78
C THR A 357 -13.70 21.93 -18.73
N VAL A 358 -12.60 22.63 -19.04
CA VAL A 358 -12.02 23.63 -18.13
C VAL A 358 -13.04 24.73 -17.81
N LYS A 359 -13.77 25.23 -18.80
CA LYS A 359 -14.83 26.23 -18.57
C LYS A 359 -15.98 25.71 -17.71
N GLU A 360 -16.30 24.43 -17.83
CA GLU A 360 -17.38 23.79 -17.05
C GLU A 360 -16.98 23.57 -15.59
N VAL A 361 -15.75 23.10 -15.35
CA VAL A 361 -15.29 22.61 -14.04
C VAL A 361 -14.55 23.69 -13.24
N SER A 362 -13.75 24.53 -13.88
CA SER A 362 -12.84 25.49 -13.23
C SER A 362 -13.43 26.91 -13.22
N LYS A 363 -14.60 27.08 -12.59
CA LYS A 363 -15.31 28.38 -12.54
C LYS A 363 -14.62 29.40 -11.64
N ASP A 364 -14.21 28.98 -10.45
CA ASP A 364 -13.64 29.89 -9.43
C ASP A 364 -12.24 30.37 -9.83
N PHE A 365 -11.47 29.49 -10.47
CA PHE A 365 -10.11 29.76 -10.89
C PHE A 365 -9.77 29.04 -12.20
N PRO A 366 -10.07 29.65 -13.36
CA PRO A 366 -9.72 29.06 -14.65
C PRO A 366 -8.18 29.06 -14.84
N PRO A 367 -7.57 27.92 -15.18
CA PRO A 367 -6.12 27.82 -15.37
C PRO A 367 -5.63 28.65 -16.55
N ILE A 368 -4.37 29.05 -16.52
CA ILE A 368 -3.69 29.54 -17.72
C ILE A 368 -3.34 28.33 -18.59
N ILE A 369 -3.60 28.41 -19.90
CA ILE A 369 -3.35 27.32 -20.83
C ILE A 369 -2.28 27.75 -21.82
N VAL A 370 -1.20 26.99 -21.93
CA VAL A 370 -0.14 27.17 -22.92
C VAL A 370 -0.22 26.02 -23.92
N CYS A 371 -0.52 26.31 -25.17
CA CYS A 371 -0.58 25.35 -26.26
C CYS A 371 0.71 25.45 -27.08
N PHE A 372 1.54 24.42 -27.03
CA PHE A 372 2.74 24.26 -27.85
C PHE A 372 2.40 23.61 -29.18
N ASN A 373 3.30 23.72 -30.16
CA ASN A 373 3.06 23.26 -31.53
C ASN A 373 1.78 23.87 -32.13
N SER A 374 1.49 25.15 -31.84
CA SER A 374 0.29 25.82 -32.37
C SER A 374 0.35 26.09 -33.89
N GLY A 375 1.47 25.75 -34.54
CA GLY A 375 1.66 25.90 -35.97
C GLY A 375 1.51 27.36 -36.42
N LYS A 376 0.47 27.64 -37.22
CA LYS A 376 0.20 28.97 -37.76
C LYS A 376 -0.59 29.88 -36.81
N TYR A 377 -1.17 29.33 -35.74
CA TYR A 377 -2.04 30.08 -34.84
C TYR A 377 -1.25 30.86 -33.79
N ASP A 378 -1.61 32.13 -33.60
CA ASP A 378 -1.12 32.96 -32.51
C ASP A 378 -2.08 33.01 -31.31
N SER A 379 -1.63 33.63 -30.22
CA SER A 379 -2.41 33.71 -28.98
C SER A 379 -3.73 34.45 -29.16
N ALA A 380 -3.75 35.57 -29.91
CA ALA A 380 -4.95 36.39 -30.10
C ALA A 380 -6.02 35.63 -30.91
N GLN A 381 -5.58 34.93 -31.97
CA GLN A 381 -6.44 34.09 -32.79
C GLN A 381 -7.06 32.96 -31.97
N MET A 382 -6.25 32.21 -31.20
CA MET A 382 -6.76 31.10 -30.39
C MET A 382 -7.66 31.59 -29.24
N GLN A 383 -7.33 32.70 -28.57
CA GLN A 383 -8.18 33.30 -27.53
C GLN A 383 -9.57 33.65 -28.07
N LYS A 384 -9.64 34.23 -29.26
CA LYS A 384 -10.90 34.56 -29.94
C LYS A 384 -11.67 33.31 -30.37
N LEU A 385 -10.98 32.37 -31.03
CA LEU A 385 -11.57 31.13 -31.53
C LEU A 385 -12.20 30.29 -30.41
N PHE A 386 -11.48 30.12 -29.30
CA PHE A 386 -11.92 29.31 -28.19
C PHE A 386 -12.67 30.10 -27.12
N ASN A 387 -12.81 31.42 -27.27
CA ASN A 387 -13.36 32.32 -26.25
C ASN A 387 -12.74 32.05 -24.87
N TYR A 388 -11.40 32.01 -24.80
CA TYR A 388 -10.65 31.72 -23.57
C TYR A 388 -9.48 32.70 -23.44
N PRO A 389 -9.64 33.81 -22.69
CA PRO A 389 -8.64 34.88 -22.63
C PRO A 389 -7.28 34.46 -22.07
N SER A 390 -7.25 33.45 -21.18
CA SER A 390 -6.04 32.96 -20.53
C SER A 390 -5.31 31.87 -21.33
N LEU A 391 -5.40 31.91 -22.67
CA LEU A 391 -4.73 30.98 -23.58
C LEU A 391 -3.50 31.65 -24.22
N LEU A 392 -2.36 30.96 -24.19
CA LEU A 392 -1.13 31.34 -24.87
C LEU A 392 -0.78 30.29 -25.92
N ALA A 393 -0.51 30.74 -27.15
CA ALA A 393 -0.08 29.89 -28.25
C ALA A 393 1.43 30.04 -28.46
N VAL A 394 2.13 28.91 -28.53
CA VAL A 394 3.57 28.79 -28.75
C VAL A 394 3.75 27.93 -30.00
N LYS A 395 4.44 28.47 -31.01
CA LYS A 395 4.58 27.80 -32.30
C LYS A 395 5.60 26.67 -32.26
N GLU A 396 6.60 26.84 -31.40
CA GLU A 396 7.69 25.91 -31.20
C GLU A 396 7.20 24.62 -30.51
N PRO A 397 7.92 23.49 -30.72
CA PRO A 397 7.71 22.28 -29.95
C PRO A 397 7.85 22.50 -28.45
N MET A 398 7.17 21.66 -27.67
CA MET A 398 7.30 21.70 -26.22
C MET A 398 8.73 21.31 -25.81
N ASP A 399 9.48 22.34 -25.41
CA ASP A 399 10.77 22.24 -24.75
C ASP A 399 10.62 22.45 -23.23
N THR A 400 11.38 21.68 -22.45
CA THR A 400 11.30 21.71 -20.99
C THR A 400 11.74 23.06 -20.42
N GLU A 401 12.82 23.65 -20.96
CA GLU A 401 13.35 24.91 -20.45
C GLU A 401 12.35 26.05 -20.68
N LEU A 402 11.75 26.11 -21.88
CA LEU A 402 10.73 27.08 -22.22
C LEU A 402 9.48 26.92 -21.34
N ALA A 403 8.99 25.69 -21.19
CA ALA A 403 7.84 25.37 -20.35
C ALA A 403 8.04 25.80 -18.88
N LEU A 404 9.21 25.51 -18.32
CA LEU A 404 9.56 25.90 -16.95
C LEU A 404 9.72 27.41 -16.80
N LYS A 405 10.34 28.10 -17.76
CA LYS A 405 10.43 29.57 -17.78
C LYS A 405 9.05 30.22 -17.80
N MET A 406 8.12 29.67 -18.59
CA MET A 406 6.74 30.16 -18.62
C MET A 406 6.02 29.91 -17.30
N ALA A 407 6.20 28.73 -16.69
CA ALA A 407 5.62 28.43 -15.39
C ALA A 407 6.08 29.41 -14.31
N GLU A 408 7.39 29.69 -14.22
CA GLU A 408 7.92 30.66 -13.25
C GLU A 408 7.48 32.10 -13.56
N LYS A 409 7.41 32.53 -14.82
CA LYS A 409 6.89 33.87 -15.17
C LYS A 409 5.41 34.07 -14.80
N LEU A 410 4.61 33.00 -14.85
CA LEU A 410 3.18 33.05 -14.53
C LEU A 410 2.90 32.84 -13.03
N LYS A 411 3.90 32.42 -12.27
CA LYS A 411 3.81 32.08 -10.86
C LYS A 411 3.23 33.20 -10.01
N ASP A 412 3.76 34.42 -10.11
CA ASP A 412 3.35 35.53 -9.25
C ASP A 412 1.90 35.94 -9.53
N LYS A 413 1.52 35.95 -10.82
CA LYS A 413 0.15 36.23 -11.28
C LYS A 413 -0.86 35.22 -10.75
N ILE A 414 -0.47 33.94 -10.67
CA ILE A 414 -1.32 32.87 -10.15
C ILE A 414 -1.35 32.91 -8.61
N SER A 415 -0.18 33.03 -7.98
CA SER A 415 -0.01 32.93 -6.53
C SER A 415 -0.77 34.00 -5.76
N ALA A 416 -0.86 35.22 -6.31
CA ALA A 416 -1.62 36.32 -5.72
C ALA A 416 -3.12 36.02 -5.52
N LYS A 417 -3.66 35.01 -6.22
CA LYS A 417 -5.07 34.62 -6.18
C LYS A 417 -5.33 33.33 -5.39
N LEU A 418 -4.28 32.70 -4.85
CA LEU A 418 -4.41 31.45 -4.09
C LEU A 418 -4.80 31.71 -2.64
N SER A 419 -5.61 30.82 -2.09
CA SER A 419 -5.88 30.80 -0.66
C SER A 419 -4.60 30.52 0.12
N GLN A 420 -4.36 31.35 1.14
CA GLN A 420 -3.19 31.19 2.00
C GLN A 420 -3.41 30.05 3.01
N PRO A 421 -2.33 29.34 3.41
CA PRO A 421 -2.38 28.37 4.50
C PRO A 421 -3.00 28.96 5.76
N LYS A 422 -3.85 28.20 6.46
CA LYS A 422 -4.40 28.67 7.74
C LYS A 422 -3.34 28.56 8.84
N LYS A 423 -3.46 29.40 9.87
CA LYS A 423 -2.60 29.33 11.04
C LYS A 423 -2.74 27.95 11.71
N GLY A 424 -1.61 27.29 11.97
CA GLY A 424 -1.56 25.95 12.57
C GLY A 424 -1.64 24.78 11.58
N ASP A 425 -1.81 25.04 10.27
CA ASP A 425 -1.68 24.01 9.25
C ASP A 425 -0.21 23.72 8.96
N ILE A 426 0.20 22.47 9.11
CA ILE A 426 1.54 21.98 8.74
C ILE A 426 1.40 21.06 7.53
N TYR A 427 2.04 21.44 6.43
CA TYR A 427 2.09 20.64 5.20
C TYR A 427 3.29 19.71 5.27
N ILE A 428 3.03 18.43 5.10
CA ILE A 428 4.04 17.39 5.30
C ILE A 428 4.76 17.11 3.99
N ASP A 429 6.09 17.13 4.04
CA ASP A 429 6.91 16.78 2.89
C ASP A 429 6.75 15.28 2.58
N LYS A 430 6.39 15.01 1.32
CA LYS A 430 6.18 13.68 0.76
C LYS A 430 7.38 12.74 0.83
N THR A 431 8.60 13.25 1.04
CA THR A 431 9.81 12.42 1.15
C THR A 431 10.10 11.97 2.57
N THR A 432 9.36 12.48 3.56
CA THR A 432 9.56 12.17 4.98
C THR A 432 8.64 11.04 5.44
N ASP A 433 9.06 10.32 6.48
CA ASP A 433 8.26 9.25 7.08
C ASP A 433 6.99 9.78 7.75
N LEU A 434 6.93 11.09 8.05
CA LEU A 434 5.73 11.78 8.53
C LEU A 434 4.56 11.70 7.54
N SER A 435 4.87 11.56 6.24
CA SER A 435 3.87 11.46 5.18
C SER A 435 3.25 10.07 5.08
N TYR A 436 3.74 9.08 5.83
CA TYR A 436 3.23 7.71 5.82
C TYR A 436 2.22 7.48 6.94
N ALA A 437 1.03 7.01 6.54
CA ALA A 437 0.02 6.52 7.47
C ALA A 437 -0.61 5.23 6.91
N GLU A 438 -1.33 4.53 7.77
CA GLU A 438 -1.98 3.26 7.43
C GLU A 438 -3.37 3.21 8.03
N ILE A 439 -4.36 2.86 7.21
CA ILE A 439 -5.73 2.61 7.67
C ILE A 439 -5.84 1.12 7.98
N GLU A 440 -6.26 0.80 9.20
CA GLU A 440 -6.43 -0.57 9.65
C GLU A 440 -7.83 -1.09 9.28
N THR A 441 -7.87 -2.33 8.77
CA THR A 441 -9.07 -3.07 8.40
C THR A 441 -8.88 -4.55 8.70
N ASP A 442 -9.95 -5.32 8.73
CA ASP A 442 -9.90 -6.77 8.94
C ASP A 442 -10.06 -7.51 7.61
N ILE A 443 -9.30 -8.59 7.45
CA ILE A 443 -9.44 -9.56 6.35
C ILE A 443 -9.41 -10.98 6.91
N THR A 444 -9.92 -11.92 6.13
CA THR A 444 -9.82 -13.36 6.44
C THR A 444 -8.80 -13.97 5.49
N LEU A 445 -7.70 -14.46 6.04
CA LEU A 445 -6.66 -15.15 5.28
C LEU A 445 -7.09 -16.60 5.05
N LEU A 446 -7.17 -17.00 3.78
CA LEU A 446 -7.60 -18.33 3.34
C LEU A 446 -6.43 -19.22 2.92
N GLY A 447 -5.33 -18.60 2.51
CA GLY A 447 -4.13 -19.34 2.15
C GLY A 447 -2.91 -18.45 2.03
N CYS A 448 -1.74 -19.04 2.25
CA CYS A 448 -0.47 -18.33 2.23
C CYS A 448 0.66 -19.24 1.75
N SER A 449 1.44 -18.77 0.79
CA SER A 449 2.72 -19.35 0.36
C SER A 449 3.86 -18.36 0.63
N GLU A 450 5.07 -18.65 0.13
CA GLU A 450 6.18 -17.69 0.21
C GLU A 450 6.02 -16.49 -0.74
N ASN A 451 5.23 -16.64 -1.80
CA ASN A 451 5.13 -15.67 -2.89
C ASN A 451 3.73 -15.06 -3.03
N ASP A 452 2.69 -15.67 -2.46
CA ASP A 452 1.32 -15.22 -2.60
C ASP A 452 0.43 -15.50 -1.39
N ILE A 453 -0.69 -14.78 -1.34
CA ILE A 453 -1.75 -14.96 -0.36
C ILE A 453 -3.13 -14.96 -1.03
N TYR A 454 -4.06 -15.65 -0.39
CA TYR A 454 -5.47 -15.76 -0.74
C TYR A 454 -6.29 -15.23 0.42
N PHE A 455 -7.17 -14.27 0.18
CA PHE A 455 -7.94 -13.68 1.28
C PHE A 455 -9.29 -13.12 0.84
N ASN A 456 -10.17 -12.95 1.82
CA ASN A 456 -11.46 -12.27 1.68
C ASN A 456 -11.44 -10.97 2.47
N SER A 457 -12.17 -9.96 1.99
CA SER A 457 -12.35 -8.70 2.70
C SER A 457 -13.80 -8.24 2.59
N LEU A 458 -14.32 -7.65 3.66
CA LEU A 458 -15.64 -7.02 3.65
C LEU A 458 -15.66 -5.74 2.81
N GLU A 459 -14.53 -5.02 2.78
CA GLU A 459 -14.38 -3.80 1.99
C GLU A 459 -13.94 -4.16 0.56
N PRO A 460 -14.54 -3.55 -0.48
CA PRO A 460 -14.17 -3.83 -1.85
C PRO A 460 -12.78 -3.27 -2.15
N LEU A 461 -11.87 -4.14 -2.58
CA LEU A 461 -10.51 -3.79 -2.97
C LEU A 461 -10.35 -3.88 -4.49
N LYS A 462 -9.55 -2.98 -5.06
CA LYS A 462 -9.29 -2.94 -6.51
C LYS A 462 -8.00 -3.69 -6.82
N GLU A 463 -7.94 -4.25 -8.02
CA GLU A 463 -6.67 -4.76 -8.56
C GLU A 463 -5.62 -3.63 -8.60
N GLY A 464 -4.39 -3.96 -8.20
CA GLY A 464 -3.28 -3.03 -8.03
C GLY A 464 -3.29 -2.27 -6.69
N SER A 465 -4.29 -2.46 -5.83
CA SER A 465 -4.22 -2.00 -4.44
C SER A 465 -3.15 -2.77 -3.67
N ILE A 466 -2.52 -2.09 -2.72
CA ILE A 466 -1.45 -2.65 -1.88
C ILE A 466 -1.93 -2.62 -0.44
N ILE A 467 -1.80 -3.75 0.25
CA ILE A 467 -2.03 -3.86 1.69
C ILE A 467 -0.75 -4.32 2.38
N ARG A 468 -0.56 -3.94 3.64
CA ARG A 468 0.46 -4.53 4.51
C ARG A 468 -0.22 -5.49 5.47
N VAL A 469 0.30 -6.69 5.58
CA VAL A 469 -0.13 -7.69 6.58
C VAL A 469 1.05 -8.02 7.50
N SER A 470 0.76 -8.54 8.69
CA SER A 470 1.78 -8.89 9.68
C SER A 470 1.55 -10.29 10.21
N LEU A 471 1.84 -11.31 9.40
CA LEU A 471 1.76 -12.71 9.84
C LEU A 471 2.62 -13.63 8.95
N PRO A 472 3.72 -14.24 9.45
CA PRO A 472 4.35 -14.03 10.76
C PRO A 472 5.22 -12.76 10.80
N VAL A 473 5.50 -12.16 9.63
CA VAL A 473 6.39 -11.01 9.45
C VAL A 473 5.65 -9.89 8.72
N PRO A 474 6.06 -8.62 8.89
CA PRO A 474 5.53 -7.53 8.09
C PRO A 474 5.87 -7.75 6.62
N MET A 475 4.85 -7.82 5.77
CA MET A 475 4.99 -7.97 4.33
C MET A 475 3.96 -7.10 3.61
N TYR A 476 4.29 -6.68 2.40
CA TYR A 476 3.34 -5.98 1.54
C TYR A 476 2.79 -6.97 0.52
N VAL A 477 1.52 -6.79 0.19
CA VAL A 477 0.78 -7.62 -0.74
C VAL A 477 0.14 -6.72 -1.77
N THR A 478 0.38 -7.02 -3.04
CA THR A 478 -0.29 -6.34 -4.14
C THR A 478 -1.35 -7.25 -4.73
N ILE A 479 -2.58 -6.74 -4.78
CA ILE A 479 -3.74 -7.47 -5.29
C ILE A 479 -3.65 -7.53 -6.81
N VAL A 480 -3.77 -8.73 -7.36
CA VAL A 480 -3.72 -8.99 -8.81
C VAL A 480 -4.83 -9.96 -9.21
N ALA A 481 -5.10 -10.08 -10.51
CA ALA A 481 -6.00 -11.10 -10.99
C ALA A 481 -5.47 -12.50 -10.62
N ALA A 482 -6.35 -13.38 -10.13
CA ALA A 482 -5.98 -14.74 -9.78
C ALA A 482 -5.56 -15.52 -11.05
N PRO A 483 -4.38 -16.17 -11.05
CA PRO A 483 -3.99 -17.07 -12.14
C PRO A 483 -4.94 -18.26 -12.31
N GLU A 484 -5.01 -18.84 -13.51
CA GLU A 484 -5.91 -19.97 -13.79
C GLU A 484 -5.61 -21.24 -12.97
N PHE A 485 -4.37 -21.41 -12.50
CA PHE A 485 -3.95 -22.59 -11.74
C PHE A 485 -4.31 -22.55 -10.25
N THR A 486 -4.91 -21.46 -9.75
CA THR A 486 -5.21 -21.34 -8.32
C THR A 486 -6.33 -22.28 -7.90
N SER A 487 -6.12 -23.04 -6.81
CA SER A 487 -7.11 -23.99 -6.28
C SER A 487 -7.97 -23.42 -5.15
N ILE A 488 -7.50 -22.39 -4.44
CA ILE A 488 -8.18 -21.80 -3.29
C ILE A 488 -9.23 -20.79 -3.79
N ASN A 489 -10.49 -21.00 -3.38
CA ASN A 489 -11.59 -20.10 -3.72
C ASN A 489 -11.58 -18.86 -2.82
N SER A 490 -10.90 -17.80 -3.26
CA SER A 490 -10.86 -16.50 -2.56
C SER A 490 -11.42 -15.36 -3.42
N GLN A 491 -11.86 -14.29 -2.76
CA GLN A 491 -12.24 -13.04 -3.43
C GLN A 491 -11.02 -12.33 -4.02
N TYR A 492 -9.90 -12.38 -3.31
CA TYR A 492 -8.66 -11.70 -3.69
C TYR A 492 -7.49 -12.67 -3.70
N TYR A 493 -6.61 -12.43 -4.67
CA TYR A 493 -5.31 -13.05 -4.80
C TYR A 493 -4.27 -11.93 -4.77
N GLY A 494 -3.19 -12.13 -4.01
CA GLY A 494 -2.18 -11.10 -3.84
C GLY A 494 -0.77 -11.66 -3.86
N ILE A 495 0.15 -10.95 -4.50
CA ILE A 495 1.57 -11.30 -4.50
C ILE A 495 2.28 -10.69 -3.30
N ILE A 496 3.03 -11.51 -2.57
CA ILE A 496 3.88 -11.08 -1.45
C ILE A 496 5.14 -10.43 -1.99
N HIS A 497 5.49 -9.29 -1.42
CA HIS A 497 6.75 -8.62 -1.69
C HIS A 497 7.26 -7.87 -0.45
N ALA A 498 8.40 -7.19 -0.60
CA ALA A 498 9.10 -6.44 0.45
C ALA A 498 9.60 -7.30 1.62
N THR A 499 9.78 -8.60 1.39
CA THR A 499 10.39 -9.56 2.32
C THR A 499 11.84 -9.84 1.91
N GLY A 500 12.76 -9.87 2.89
CA GLY A 500 14.14 -10.34 2.69
C GLY A 500 14.29 -11.81 3.05
N GLU A 501 15.53 -12.32 3.01
CA GLU A 501 15.83 -13.74 3.30
C GLU A 501 15.41 -14.16 4.72
N LEU A 502 15.59 -13.26 5.71
CA LEU A 502 15.17 -13.52 7.08
C LEU A 502 13.64 -13.60 7.20
N GLU A 503 12.94 -12.63 6.62
CA GLU A 503 11.48 -12.61 6.63
C GLU A 503 10.88 -13.82 5.91
N LYS A 504 11.45 -14.22 4.76
CA LYS A 504 11.02 -15.42 4.03
C LYS A 504 11.29 -16.71 4.80
N LYS A 505 12.43 -16.81 5.51
CA LYS A 505 12.72 -17.95 6.38
C LYS A 505 11.67 -18.10 7.50
N GLU A 506 11.26 -17.00 8.12
CA GLU A 506 10.19 -17.04 9.13
C GLU A 506 8.83 -17.36 8.51
N LEU A 507 8.53 -16.83 7.32
CA LEU A 507 7.32 -17.17 6.56
C LEU A 507 7.25 -18.67 6.24
N ARG A 508 8.36 -19.27 5.79
CA ARG A 508 8.48 -20.71 5.52
C ARG A 508 8.25 -21.55 6.78
N ARG A 509 8.77 -21.12 7.94
CA ARG A 509 8.50 -21.78 9.22
C ARG A 509 7.03 -21.70 9.61
N PHE A 510 6.41 -20.54 9.43
CA PHE A 510 4.99 -20.36 9.69
C PHE A 510 4.13 -21.26 8.79
N ILE A 511 4.36 -21.26 7.48
CA ILE A 511 3.66 -22.13 6.52
C ILE A 511 3.77 -23.59 6.94
N ASN A 512 4.98 -24.06 7.27
CA ASN A 512 5.18 -25.41 7.79
C ASN A 512 4.39 -25.67 9.07
N SER A 513 4.36 -24.72 10.02
CA SER A 513 3.58 -24.87 11.25
C SER A 513 2.09 -25.00 11.01
N VAL A 514 1.54 -24.33 9.98
CA VAL A 514 0.11 -24.41 9.64
C VAL A 514 -0.26 -25.82 9.20
N PHE A 515 0.57 -26.47 8.38
CA PHE A 515 0.34 -27.87 7.97
C PHE A 515 0.27 -28.86 9.13
N PHE A 516 0.89 -28.54 10.27
CA PHE A 516 0.87 -29.40 11.46
C PHE A 516 -0.15 -28.96 12.52
N ARG A 517 -0.87 -27.85 12.35
CA ARG A 517 -1.83 -27.33 13.35
C ARG A 517 -2.87 -28.38 13.75
N ASP A 518 -3.52 -29.02 12.79
CA ASP A 518 -4.57 -30.02 13.08
C ASP A 518 -4.00 -31.25 13.78
N LEU A 519 -2.79 -31.67 13.40
CA LEU A 519 -2.11 -32.82 13.98
C LEU A 519 -1.61 -32.53 15.39
N ASP A 520 -1.18 -31.30 15.66
CA ASP A 520 -0.77 -30.84 16.99
C ASP A 520 -1.98 -30.59 17.90
N LEU A 521 -3.09 -30.07 17.37
CA LEU A 521 -4.37 -29.97 18.08
C LEU A 521 -4.90 -31.35 18.47
N ALA A 522 -4.84 -32.33 17.55
CA ALA A 522 -5.21 -33.72 17.83
C ALA A 522 -4.33 -34.31 18.95
N LYS A 523 -3.01 -34.19 18.85
CA LYS A 523 -2.08 -34.66 19.90
C LYS A 523 -2.30 -33.97 21.25
N ALA A 524 -2.61 -32.68 21.26
CA ALA A 524 -2.90 -31.95 22.49
C ALA A 524 -4.22 -32.40 23.12
N SER A 525 -5.25 -32.65 22.31
CA SER A 525 -6.51 -33.24 22.77
C SER A 525 -6.29 -34.65 23.33
N ASP A 526 -5.54 -35.51 22.63
CA ASP A 526 -5.20 -36.87 23.07
C ASP A 526 -4.39 -36.84 24.39
N ALA A 527 -3.45 -35.90 24.53
CA ALA A 527 -2.68 -35.73 25.75
C ALA A 527 -3.56 -35.30 26.93
N GLN A 528 -4.51 -34.38 26.72
CA GLN A 528 -5.49 -33.98 27.74
C GLN A 528 -6.42 -35.14 28.12
N GLU A 529 -6.82 -35.98 27.16
CA GLU A 529 -7.64 -37.16 27.43
C GLU A 529 -6.87 -38.21 28.26
N VAL A 530 -5.61 -38.46 27.91
CA VAL A 530 -4.72 -39.34 28.69
C VAL A 530 -4.48 -38.80 30.10
N GLU A 531 -4.33 -37.48 30.26
CA GLU A 531 -4.16 -36.86 31.57
C GLU A 531 -5.42 -36.99 32.43
N LYS A 532 -6.61 -36.74 31.86
CA LYS A 532 -7.90 -37.01 32.53
C LYS A 532 -8.05 -38.47 32.94
N LEU A 533 -7.72 -39.42 32.06
CA LEU A 533 -7.77 -40.85 32.36
C LEU A 533 -6.82 -41.23 33.51
N LYS A 534 -5.64 -40.61 33.59
CA LYS A 534 -4.70 -40.80 34.71
C LYS A 534 -5.26 -40.23 36.00
N GLU A 535 -5.80 -39.02 35.99
CA GLU A 535 -6.43 -38.40 37.16
C GLU A 535 -7.60 -39.24 37.68
N ASP A 536 -8.47 -39.72 36.78
CA ASP A 536 -9.60 -40.58 37.14
C ASP A 536 -9.15 -41.94 37.69
N TYR A 537 -8.08 -42.52 37.13
CA TYR A 537 -7.48 -43.74 37.67
C TYR A 537 -6.91 -43.53 39.07
N ILE A 538 -6.23 -42.40 39.32
CA ILE A 538 -5.70 -42.04 40.64
C ILE A 538 -6.84 -41.85 41.64
N LYS A 539 -7.89 -41.12 41.27
CA LYS A 539 -9.08 -40.94 42.12
C LYS A 539 -9.75 -42.28 42.44
N ARG A 540 -9.90 -43.18 41.45
CA ARG A 540 -10.48 -44.50 41.67
C ARG A 540 -9.62 -45.36 42.60
N LYS A 541 -8.31 -45.34 42.44
CA LYS A 541 -7.36 -46.03 43.33
C LYS A 541 -7.39 -45.48 44.76
N GLN A 542 -7.52 -44.16 44.92
CA GLN A 542 -7.65 -43.53 46.23
C GLN A 542 -8.96 -43.93 46.91
N ALA A 543 -10.08 -43.89 46.18
CA ALA A 543 -11.39 -44.34 46.67
C ALA A 543 -11.39 -45.83 47.05
N GLU A 544 -10.78 -46.71 46.25
CA GLU A 544 -10.62 -48.13 46.56
C GLU A 544 -9.76 -48.35 47.82
N ALA A 545 -8.70 -47.58 48.00
CA ALA A 545 -7.82 -47.66 49.18
C ALA A 545 -8.51 -47.15 50.44
N GLU A 546 -9.33 -46.11 50.32
CA GLU A 546 -10.12 -45.55 51.42
C GLU A 546 -11.25 -46.49 51.83
N ALA A 547 -11.99 -47.06 50.86
CA ALA A 547 -12.98 -48.10 51.11
C ALA A 547 -12.38 -49.35 51.78
N LYS A 548 -11.17 -49.77 51.37
CA LYS A 548 -10.45 -50.87 52.06
C LYS A 548 -10.06 -50.50 53.48
N LYS A 549 -9.64 -49.26 53.76
CA LYS A 549 -9.34 -48.79 55.12
C LYS A 549 -10.58 -48.76 55.99
N GLU A 550 -11.71 -48.32 55.46
CA GLU A 550 -13.00 -48.32 56.17
C GLU A 550 -13.50 -49.73 56.44
N ALA A 551 -13.42 -50.64 55.47
CA ALA A 551 -13.75 -52.05 55.66
C ALA A 551 -12.87 -52.70 56.74
N LEU A 552 -11.57 -52.41 56.76
CA LEU A 552 -10.64 -52.94 57.78
C LEU A 552 -10.94 -52.36 59.17
N LYS A 553 -11.34 -51.08 59.27
CA LYS A 553 -11.79 -50.47 60.52
C LYS A 553 -13.09 -51.09 61.02
N ALA A 554 -14.05 -51.34 60.12
CA ALA A 554 -15.30 -52.00 60.45
C ALA A 554 -15.06 -53.45 60.94
N GLN A 555 -14.13 -54.16 60.32
CA GLN A 555 -13.74 -55.51 60.73
C GLN A 555 -13.09 -55.52 62.12
N LYS A 556 -12.16 -54.61 62.39
CA LYS A 556 -11.56 -54.45 63.72
C LYS A 556 -12.58 -54.06 64.80
N ALA A 557 -13.54 -53.19 64.46
CA ALA A 557 -14.62 -52.81 65.38
C ALA A 557 -15.59 -53.97 65.65
N ALA A 558 -15.79 -54.88 64.69
CA ALA A 558 -16.55 -56.11 64.89
C ALA A 558 -15.81 -57.10 65.79
N GLU A 559 -14.50 -57.30 65.58
CA GLU A 559 -13.65 -58.15 66.45
C GLU A 559 -13.55 -57.61 67.89
N GLU A 560 -13.49 -56.28 68.08
CA GLU A 560 -13.51 -55.67 69.41
C GLU A 560 -14.87 -55.83 70.10
N LYS A 561 -15.97 -55.75 69.35
CA LYS A 561 -17.31 -56.07 69.88
C LYS A 561 -17.41 -57.53 70.27
N GLU A 562 -16.89 -58.46 69.47
CA GLU A 562 -16.90 -59.90 69.77
C GLU A 562 -16.10 -60.19 71.05
N LYS A 563 -14.89 -59.61 71.19
CA LYS A 563 -14.08 -59.69 72.42
C LYS A 563 -14.78 -59.08 73.65
N ALA A 564 -15.52 -57.99 73.49
CA ALA A 564 -16.31 -57.40 74.57
C ALA A 564 -17.53 -58.25 74.95
N THR A 565 -18.05 -59.04 74.00
CA THR A 565 -19.17 -59.97 74.25
C THR A 565 -18.66 -61.23 74.96
N ASP A 566 -17.49 -61.74 74.57
CA ASP A 566 -16.81 -62.86 75.24
C ASP A 566 -16.38 -62.50 76.67
N GLN A 567 -15.86 -61.28 76.90
CA GLN A 567 -15.55 -60.80 78.25
C GLN A 567 -16.79 -60.63 79.14
N LYS A 568 -17.95 -60.30 78.56
CA LYS A 568 -19.23 -60.29 79.29
C LYS A 568 -19.73 -61.70 79.58
N ALA A 569 -19.56 -62.66 78.66
CA ALA A 569 -19.90 -64.06 78.90
C ALA A 569 -19.03 -64.67 80.01
N GLN A 570 -17.74 -64.33 80.07
CA GLN A 570 -16.82 -64.77 81.14
C GLN A 570 -17.13 -64.16 82.51
N LYS A 571 -17.67 -62.94 82.55
CA LYS A 571 -18.17 -62.33 83.81
C LYS A 571 -19.44 -63.01 84.33
N VAL A 572 -20.35 -63.42 83.44
CA VAL A 572 -21.59 -64.13 83.84
C VAL A 572 -21.30 -65.56 84.33
N VAL A 573 -20.27 -66.22 83.80
CA VAL A 573 -19.84 -67.55 84.28
C VAL A 573 -19.16 -67.46 85.67
N ASN A 574 -18.46 -66.36 85.97
CA ASN A 574 -17.84 -66.15 87.28
C ASN A 574 -18.82 -65.68 88.37
N GLU A 575 -20.00 -65.14 88.02
CA GLU A 575 -21.04 -64.72 88.98
C GLU A 575 -22.07 -65.83 89.29
N LEU A 576 -22.01 -66.99 88.64
CA LEU A 576 -22.86 -68.17 88.91
C LEU A 576 -22.10 -69.30 89.63
N GLY A 577 -20.89 -69.01 90.13
CA GLY A 577 -20.00 -69.95 90.80
C GLY A 577 -19.52 -69.44 92.16
N GLU A 578 -20.40 -68.91 92.99
CA GLU A 578 -20.25 -68.79 94.45
C GLU A 578 -21.59 -69.07 95.16
#